data_AF-A0A382KTK2-F1
#
_entry.id   AF-A0A382KTK2-F1
#
_cell.length_a   1.000
_cell.length_b   1.000
_cell.length_c   1.000
_cell.angle_alpha   90.00
_cell.angle_beta   90.00
_cell.angle_gamma   90.00
#
_symmetry.space_group_name_H-M   'P 1'
#
loop_
_entity.id
_entity.type
_entity.pdbx_description
1 polymer ?
#
loop_
_entity_poly.entity_id
_entity_poly.type
_entity_poly.pdbx_seq_one_letter_code
_entity_poly.pdbx_strand_id
1 'polypeptide(L)'
;MGVHVKLFGTEKGAYNGADIKRKGLFELVNQGTLLLDEIGEMSLSLQPKLLRVLENLRIKRLGAKKGIQVNVQVIASTNQDFSGKIKQGIFVKTFITG
;
A
#
# COMPACT_ATOMS: atom_id res chain seq x y z
N MET A 1 8.89 -12.83 -4.67
CA MET A 1 7.91 -12.46 -3.63
C MET A 1 7.29 -11.11 -3.98
N GLY A 2 6.00 -11.06 -4.31
CA GLY A 2 5.37 -9.86 -4.88
C GLY A 2 5.29 -8.67 -3.93
N VAL A 3 5.38 -7.45 -4.47
CA VAL A 3 5.29 -6.15 -3.75
C VAL A 3 4.05 -6.07 -2.85
N HIS A 4 2.93 -6.67 -3.28
CA HIS A 4 1.70 -6.79 -2.48
C HIS A 4 1.94 -7.42 -1.10
N VAL A 5 2.64 -8.56 -1.06
CA VAL A 5 2.85 -9.32 0.19
C VAL A 5 3.76 -8.53 1.13
N LYS A 6 4.73 -7.77 0.58
CA LYS A 6 5.58 -6.89 1.39
C LYS A 6 4.78 -5.76 2.03
N LEU A 7 3.92 -5.08 1.27
CA LEU A 7 3.16 -3.93 1.79
C LEU A 7 2.05 -4.35 2.77
N PHE A 8 1.23 -5.34 2.41
CA PHE A 8 0.00 -5.65 3.13
C PHE A 8 0.06 -6.93 3.96
N GLY A 9 1.10 -7.76 3.78
CA GLY A 9 1.22 -9.04 4.47
C GLY A 9 0.30 -10.13 3.90
N THR A 10 0.36 -11.30 4.52
CA THR A 10 -0.41 -12.49 4.15
C THR A 10 -0.86 -13.26 5.37
N GLU A 11 -2.06 -13.82 5.31
CA GLU A 11 -2.47 -14.89 6.22
C GLU A 11 -1.89 -16.23 5.77
N LYS A 12 -1.83 -17.20 6.70
CA LYS A 12 -1.50 -18.58 6.38
C LYS A 12 -2.55 -19.15 5.41
N GLY A 13 -2.11 -19.86 4.37
CA GLY A 13 -2.98 -20.49 3.38
C GLY A 13 -3.61 -19.53 2.36
N ALA A 14 -3.17 -18.28 2.29
CA ALA A 14 -3.72 -17.31 1.33
C ALA A 14 -3.30 -17.58 -0.13
N TYR A 15 -2.23 -18.33 -0.35
CA TYR A 15 -1.75 -18.82 -1.65
C TYR A 15 -0.86 -20.06 -1.43
N ASN A 16 -0.56 -20.81 -2.50
CA ASN A 16 0.36 -21.96 -2.42
C ASN A 16 1.75 -21.52 -1.94
N GLY A 17 2.17 -21.99 -0.76
CA GLY A 17 3.42 -21.57 -0.09
C GLY A 17 3.25 -20.48 0.97
N ALA A 18 2.02 -20.07 1.30
CA ALA A 18 1.73 -19.20 2.44
C ALA A 18 1.73 -19.99 3.77
N ASP A 19 2.84 -20.66 4.11
CA ASP A 19 2.90 -21.56 5.26
C ASP A 19 2.84 -20.83 6.60
N ILE A 20 3.26 -19.57 6.59
CA ILE A 20 3.26 -18.69 7.75
C ILE A 20 2.53 -17.39 7.46
N LYS A 21 1.87 -16.88 8.50
CA LYS A 21 1.34 -15.52 8.55
C LYS A 21 2.51 -14.52 8.53
N ARG A 22 2.43 -13.50 7.68
CA ARG A 22 3.44 -12.42 7.63
C ARG A 22 2.76 -11.07 7.72
N LYS A 23 3.26 -10.21 8.62
CA LYS A 23 2.86 -8.80 8.70
C LYS A 23 3.40 -8.04 7.49
N GLY A 24 2.60 -7.11 6.98
CA GLY A 24 3.04 -6.18 5.94
C GLY A 24 3.74 -4.95 6.53
N LEU A 25 4.44 -4.19 5.70
CA LEU A 25 5.11 -2.95 6.07
C LEU A 25 4.18 -1.97 6.80
N PHE A 26 2.93 -1.80 6.34
CA PHE A 26 1.96 -0.94 7.01
C PHE A 26 1.68 -1.30 8.47
N GLU A 27 1.72 -2.58 8.82
CA GLU A 27 1.55 -3.00 10.22
C GLU A 27 2.84 -2.85 11.02
N LEU A 28 3.98 -3.09 10.37
CA LEU A 28 5.29 -3.02 11.02
C LEU A 28 5.66 -1.58 11.36
N VAL A 29 5.27 -0.62 10.52
CA VAL A 29 5.52 0.82 10.71
C VAL A 29 4.33 1.56 11.33
N ASN A 30 3.43 0.85 12.02
CA ASN A 30 2.31 1.47 12.69
C ASN A 30 2.80 2.53 13.70
N GLN A 31 2.19 3.71 13.67
CA GLN A 31 2.58 4.95 14.34
C GLN A 31 3.92 5.56 13.86
N GLY A 32 4.38 5.19 12.67
CA GLY A 32 5.58 5.72 12.05
C GLY A 32 5.35 6.20 10.61
N THR A 33 6.45 6.34 9.89
CA THR A 33 6.47 6.85 8.52
C THR A 33 6.90 5.77 7.54
N LEU A 34 6.14 5.60 6.46
CA LEU A 34 6.46 4.69 5.35
C LEU A 34 6.87 5.53 4.13
N LEU A 35 8.11 5.34 3.67
CA LEU A 35 8.60 5.91 2.42
C LEU A 35 8.30 4.95 1.26
N LEU A 36 7.64 5.46 0.22
CA LEU A 36 7.34 4.75 -1.01
C LEU A 36 8.06 5.42 -2.18
N ASP A 37 9.13 4.82 -2.64
CA ASP A 37 9.81 5.31 -3.84
C ASP A 37 9.18 4.75 -5.11
N GLU A 38 9.30 5.50 -6.19
CA GLU A 38 8.78 5.17 -7.53
C GLU A 38 7.33 4.68 -7.52
N ILE A 39 6.43 5.39 -6.83
CA ILE A 39 5.00 5.01 -6.79
C ILE A 39 4.36 4.92 -8.18
N GLY A 40 4.96 5.60 -9.18
CA GLY A 40 4.72 5.48 -10.63
C GLY A 40 4.82 4.07 -11.20
N GLU A 41 5.74 3.26 -10.67
CA GLU A 41 6.03 1.90 -11.11
C GLU A 41 5.17 0.86 -10.36
N MET A 42 4.36 1.30 -9.40
CA MET A 42 3.45 0.42 -8.69
C MET A 42 2.39 -0.13 -9.65
N SER A 43 2.21 -1.45 -9.65
CA SER A 43 1.25 -2.11 -10.53
C SER A 43 -0.17 -1.56 -10.32
N LEU A 44 -0.94 -1.45 -11.41
CA LEU A 44 -2.32 -0.93 -11.39
C LEU A 44 -3.24 -1.68 -10.41
N SER A 45 -2.96 -2.96 -10.15
CA SER A 45 -3.71 -3.77 -9.16
C SER A 45 -3.47 -3.35 -7.70
N LEU A 46 -2.36 -2.67 -7.42
CA LEU A 46 -1.95 -2.22 -6.09
C LEU A 46 -2.38 -0.79 -5.79
N GLN A 47 -2.46 0.07 -6.80
CA GLN A 47 -2.81 1.48 -6.61
C GLN A 47 -4.17 1.68 -5.88
N PRO A 48 -5.26 0.99 -6.25
CA PRO A 48 -6.53 1.12 -5.52
C PRO A 48 -6.46 0.61 -4.08
N LYS A 49 -5.61 -0.39 -3.81
CA LYS A 49 -5.42 -0.91 -2.45
C LYS A 49 -4.66 0.10 -1.60
N LEU A 50 -3.62 0.72 -2.14
CA LEU A 50 -2.88 1.77 -1.48
C LEU A 50 -3.80 2.96 -1.16
N LEU A 51 -4.59 3.42 -2.14
CA LEU A 51 -5.54 4.51 -1.94
C LEU A 51 -6.53 4.21 -0.79
N ARG A 52 -7.11 3.01 -0.76
CA ARG A 52 -8.03 2.60 0.32
C ARG A 52 -7.38 2.63 1.70
N VAL A 53 -6.07 2.33 1.80
CA VAL A 53 -5.35 2.41 3.07
C VAL A 53 -5.15 3.85 3.50
N LEU A 54 -4.82 4.74 2.56
CA LEU A 54 -4.65 6.16 2.84
C LEU A 54 -5.96 6.82 3.29
N GLU A 55 -7.10 6.43 2.70
CA GLU A 55 -8.43 6.95 3.05
C GLU A 55 -8.96 6.41 4.38
N ASN A 56 -8.85 5.10 4.59
CA ASN A 56 -9.54 4.43 5.71
C ASN A 56 -8.61 4.11 6.89
N LEU A 57 -7.31 4.37 6.74
CA LEU A 57 -6.27 4.00 7.70
C LEU A 57 -6.36 2.53 8.11
N ARG A 58 -6.73 1.67 7.15
CA ARG A 58 -7.02 0.26 7.41
C ARG A 58 -6.50 -0.61 6.29
N ILE A 59 -5.71 -1.62 6.63
CA ILE A 59 -5.20 -2.59 5.66
C ILE A 59 -5.94 -3.92 5.74
N LYS A 60 -5.79 -4.75 4.70
CA LYS A 60 -6.26 -6.12 4.68
C LYS A 60 -5.14 -7.02 4.16
N ARG A 61 -4.68 -7.97 5.00
CA ARG A 61 -3.70 -8.98 4.55
C ARG A 61 -4.30 -9.80 3.42
N LEU A 62 -3.43 -10.36 2.56
CA LEU A 62 -3.89 -11.34 1.58
C LEU A 62 -4.53 -12.55 2.29
N GLY A 63 -5.74 -12.93 1.88
CA GLY A 63 -6.50 -14.02 2.50
C GLY A 63 -7.21 -13.68 3.82
N ALA A 64 -7.01 -12.51 4.41
CA ALA A 64 -7.73 -12.11 5.61
C ALA A 64 -9.20 -11.78 5.30
N LYS A 65 -10.11 -12.06 6.24
CA LYS A 65 -11.50 -11.57 6.15
C LYS A 65 -11.67 -10.19 6.78
N LYS A 66 -10.96 -9.93 7.89
CA LYS A 66 -11.02 -8.67 8.65
C LYS A 66 -9.86 -7.75 8.27
N GLY A 67 -10.14 -6.44 8.22
CA GLY A 67 -9.09 -5.42 8.10
C GLY A 67 -8.46 -5.07 9.45
N ILE A 68 -7.29 -4.45 9.42
CA ILE A 68 -6.47 -4.06 10.57
C ILE A 68 -6.29 -2.55 10.52
N GLN A 69 -6.63 -1.84 11.61
CA GLN A 69 -6.39 -0.40 11.70
C GLN A 69 -4.89 -0.14 11.79
N VAL A 70 -4.41 0.85 11.05
CA VAL A 70 -3.03 1.31 11.08
C VAL A 70 -3.03 2.83 11.15
N ASN A 71 -2.01 3.41 11.75
CA ASN A 71 -1.75 4.84 11.74
C ASN A 71 -0.37 5.04 11.14
N VAL A 72 -0.29 5.42 9.86
CA VAL A 72 0.99 5.50 9.15
C VAL A 72 1.02 6.79 8.36
N GLN A 73 2.08 7.58 8.55
CA GLN A 73 2.38 8.68 7.65
C GLN A 73 3.05 8.12 6.39
N VAL A 74 2.53 8.39 5.21
CA VAL A 74 3.11 7.90 3.96
C VAL A 74 3.77 9.04 3.21
N ILE A 75 5.05 8.91 2.89
CA ILE A 75 5.78 9.83 2.02
C ILE A 75 6.06 9.08 0.72
N ALA A 76 5.77 9.67 -0.43
CA ALA A 76 5.98 9.00 -1.72
C ALA A 76 6.76 9.87 -2.70
N SER A 77 7.64 9.24 -3.48
CA SER A 77 8.37 9.82 -4.61
C SER A 77 8.04 9.08 -5.91
N THR A 78 8.16 9.76 -7.06
CA THR A 78 8.08 9.14 -8.38
C THR A 78 8.86 9.96 -9.40
N ASN A 79 9.53 9.25 -10.31
CA ASN A 79 10.27 9.83 -11.42
C ASN A 79 9.39 10.09 -12.66
N GLN A 80 8.11 9.70 -12.62
CA GLN A 80 7.16 9.91 -13.70
C GLN A 80 6.54 11.32 -13.64
N ASP A 81 6.45 12.00 -14.79
CA ASP A 81 5.84 13.32 -14.90
C ASP A 81 4.33 13.28 -14.55
N PHE A 82 3.99 13.93 -13.43
CA PHE A 82 2.63 13.99 -12.88
C PHE A 82 1.65 14.80 -13.75
N SER A 83 2.16 15.71 -14.58
CA SER A 83 1.36 16.71 -15.29
C SER A 83 0.36 16.08 -16.27
N GLY A 84 0.76 14.98 -16.92
CA GLY A 84 -0.08 14.25 -17.89
C GLY A 84 -1.01 13.21 -17.25
N LYS A 85 -0.58 12.54 -16.18
CA LYS A 85 -1.28 11.37 -15.62
C LYS A 85 -2.38 11.70 -14.60
N ILE A 86 -2.29 12.86 -13.93
CA ILE A 86 -3.40 13.37 -13.08
C ILE A 86 -4.64 13.63 -13.94
N LYS A 87 -4.47 14.19 -15.15
CA LYS A 87 -5.58 14.43 -16.09
C LYS A 87 -6.25 13.16 -16.61
N GLN A 88 -5.54 12.03 -16.60
CA GLN A 88 -6.05 10.73 -17.05
C GLN A 88 -6.70 9.90 -15.93
N GLY A 89 -6.79 10.44 -14.70
CA GLY A 89 -7.36 9.73 -13.56
C GLY A 89 -6.50 8.56 -13.04
N ILE A 90 -5.24 8.47 -13.49
CA ILE A 90 -4.30 7.38 -13.13
C ILE A 90 -3.66 7.66 -11.76
N PHE A 91 -3.59 8.92 -11.34
CA PHE A 91 -2.96 9.31 -10.09
C PHE A 91 -3.88 10.16 -9.21
N VAL A 92 -4.07 9.72 -7.97
CA VAL A 92 -4.68 10.53 -6.92
C VAL A 92 -3.59 11.37 -6.25
N LYS A 93 -3.74 12.68 -6.34
CA LYS A 93 -2.88 13.65 -5.68
C LYS A 93 -3.21 13.68 -4.18
N THR A 94 -2.41 12.99 -3.36
CA THR A 94 -2.44 13.23 -1.91
C THR A 94 -1.36 14.26 -1.60
N PHE A 95 -1.78 15.51 -1.48
CA PHE A 95 -0.98 16.53 -0.80
C PHE A 95 -0.87 16.13 0.68
N ILE A 96 0.36 16.02 1.18
CA ILE A 96 0.60 16.07 2.62
C ILE A 96 0.68 17.57 2.94
N THR A 97 -0.40 18.15 3.45
CA THR A 97 -0.30 19.41 4.21
C THR A 97 0.35 19.09 5.55
N GLY A 98 1.31 19.94 5.93
CA GLY A 98 2.26 19.74 7.04
C GLY A 98 1.66 19.58 8.43
#